data_AF-A0A413PPL2-F1
#
_entry.id   AF-A0A413PPL2-F1
#
_cell.length_a   1.000
_cell.length_b   1.000
_cell.length_c   1.000
_cell.angle_alpha   90.00
_cell.angle_beta   90.00
_cell.angle_gamma   90.00
#
_symmetry.space_group_name_H-M   'P 1'
#
loop_
_entity.id
_entity.type
_entity.pdbx_description
1 polymer ?
#
loop_
_entity_poly.entity_id
_entity_poly.type
_entity_poly.pdbx_seq_one_letter_code
_entity_poly.pdbx_strand_id
1 'polypeptide(L)'
;MDELYQRKVAIKEFFPQGIVTRNTEYEDTVTVTYVEEKADYEKGKERFLKEARTMAKFSKNEGIVKVLDFFEINNTAYIVMEYLEGIT
;
A
#
# COMPACT_ATOMS: atom_id res chain seq x y z
N MET A 1 -13.25 2.90 -7.97
CA MET A 1 -13.81 1.79 -8.78
C MET A 1 -12.67 1.34 -9.67
N ASP A 2 -12.33 0.05 -9.69
CA ASP A 2 -11.33 -0.48 -10.63
C ASP A 2 -11.88 -0.26 -12.05
N GLU A 3 -11.27 0.62 -12.85
CA GLU A 3 -11.81 0.99 -14.17
C GLU A 3 -11.78 -0.19 -15.15
N LEU A 4 -10.90 -1.17 -14.93
CA LEU A 4 -10.74 -2.35 -15.77
C LEU A 4 -11.84 -3.40 -15.55
N TYR A 5 -12.34 -3.52 -14.31
CA TYR A 5 -13.25 -4.60 -13.90
C TYR A 5 -14.51 -4.12 -13.16
N GLN A 6 -14.72 -2.81 -13.05
CA GLN A 6 -15.89 -2.18 -12.40
C GLN A 6 -16.17 -2.65 -10.96
N ARG A 7 -15.14 -3.11 -10.24
CA ARG A 7 -15.28 -3.61 -8.86
C ARG A 7 -14.82 -2.59 -7.83
N LYS A 8 -15.41 -2.65 -6.63
CA LYS A 8 -14.87 -1.94 -5.46
C LYS A 8 -13.58 -2.65 -5.03
N VAL A 9 -12.58 -1.85 -4.69
CA VAL A 9 -11.29 -2.32 -4.18
C VAL A 9 -10.92 -1.50 -2.95
N ALA A 10 -10.16 -2.10 -2.05
CA ALA A 10 -9.47 -1.37 -1.00
C ALA A 10 -8.02 -1.12 -1.46
N ILE A 11 -7.52 0.09 -1.21
CA ILE A 11 -6.14 0.47 -1.49
C ILE A 11 -5.46 0.76 -0.16
N LYS A 12 -4.39 0.04 0.14
CA LYS A 12 -3.54 0.28 1.31
C LYS A 12 -2.25 0.96 0.86
N GLU A 13 -1.91 2.07 1.49
CA GLU A 13 -0.68 2.81 1.24
C GLU A 13 0.32 2.64 2.39
N PHE A 14 1.61 2.55 2.07
CA PHE A 14 2.67 2.58 3.07
C PHE A 14 2.95 4.02 3.52
N PHE A 15 2.26 4.47 4.56
CA PHE A 15 2.38 5.84 5.09
C PHE A 15 2.67 5.83 6.60
N PRO A 16 3.93 5.57 7.00
CA PRO A 16 4.31 5.55 8.41
C PRO A 16 4.25 6.95 9.02
N GLN A 17 3.25 7.20 9.87
CA GLN A 17 3.03 8.50 10.49
C GLN A 17 4.24 8.95 11.33
N GLY A 18 4.53 10.25 11.29
CA GLY A 18 5.60 10.88 12.07
C GLY A 18 6.97 10.87 11.38
N ILE A 19 7.20 9.97 10.41
CA ILE A 19 8.48 9.88 9.68
C ILE A 19 8.37 10.32 8.22
N VAL A 20 7.15 10.40 7.69
CA VAL A 20 6.90 10.95 6.34
C VAL A 20 5.89 12.09 6.34
N THR A 21 6.02 12.95 5.33
CA THR A 21 5.08 14.03 5.01
C THR A 21 4.72 13.98 3.54
N ARG A 22 3.58 14.58 3.19
CA ARG A 22 3.16 14.82 1.81
C ARG A 22 2.50 16.19 1.72
N ASN A 23 2.90 16.99 0.74
CA ASN A 23 2.25 18.26 0.44
C ASN A 23 1.47 18.17 -0.87
N THR A 24 0.18 17.86 -0.76
CA THR A 24 -0.72 17.66 -1.90
C THR A 24 -1.01 18.93 -2.70
N GLU A 25 -0.54 20.11 -2.28
CA GLU A 25 -0.71 21.35 -3.04
C GLU A 25 0.27 21.47 -4.22
N TYR A 26 1.46 20.86 -4.10
CA TYR A 26 2.54 21.00 -5.09
C TYR A 26 2.94 19.66 -5.72
N GLU A 27 2.95 18.58 -4.93
CA GLU A 27 3.40 17.27 -5.41
C GLU A 27 2.75 16.14 -4.59
N ASP A 28 2.31 15.07 -5.26
CA ASP A 28 1.74 13.90 -4.59
C ASP A 28 2.81 12.93 -4.06
N THR A 29 4.07 13.38 -3.93
CA THR A 29 5.21 12.54 -3.52
C THR A 29 5.39 12.51 -2.00
N VAL A 30 5.61 11.31 -1.46
CA VAL A 30 5.96 11.10 -0.05
C VAL A 30 7.41 11.49 0.20
N THR A 31 7.63 12.35 1.19
CA THR A 31 8.97 12.79 1.60
C THR A 31 9.26 12.28 3.01
N VAL A 32 10.42 11.65 3.20
CA VAL A 32 10.93 11.25 4.52
C VAL A 32 11.47 12.48 5.24
N THR A 33 10.99 12.73 6.45
CA THR A 33 11.27 13.96 7.22
C THR A 33 12.74 14.10 7.57
N TYR A 34 13.39 13.00 7.96
CA TYR A 34 14.78 12.97 8.39
C TYR A 34 15.63 12.04 7.52
N VAL A 35 16.90 12.41 7.27
CA VAL A 35 17.78 11.65 6.36
C VAL A 35 18.17 10.31 6.96
N GLU A 36 18.40 10.27 8.28
CA GLU A 36 18.70 9.07 9.06
C GLU A 36 17.60 8.02 8.97
N GLU A 37 16.35 8.42 8.75
CA GLU A 37 15.19 7.51 8.65
C GLU A 37 15.03 6.92 7.24
N LYS A 38 15.71 7.44 6.21
CA LYS A 38 15.55 6.97 4.83
C LYS A 38 15.84 5.49 4.68
N ALA A 39 16.88 4.99 5.34
CA ALA A 39 17.25 3.58 5.25
C ALA A 39 16.17 2.67 5.88
N ASP A 40 15.57 3.09 6.97
CA ASP A 40 14.52 2.33 7.64
C ASP A 40 13.16 2.47 6.94
N TYR A 41 12.91 3.62 6.31
CA TYR A 41 11.78 3.82 5.41
C TYR A 41 11.82 2.84 4.23
N GLU A 42 12.94 2.74 3.52
CA GLU A 42 13.10 1.81 2.39
C GLU A 42 12.95 0.34 2.82
N LYS A 43 13.54 -0.04 3.97
CA LYS A 43 13.32 -1.39 4.54
C LYS A 43 11.85 -1.64 4.88
N GLY A 44 11.16 -0.64 5.44
CA GLY A 44 9.73 -0.72 5.76
C GLY A 44 8.88 -0.92 4.51
N LYS A 45 9.16 -0.15 3.46
CA LYS A 45 8.51 -0.26 2.15
C LYS A 45 8.75 -1.63 1.51
N GLU A 46 9.97 -2.15 1.57
CA GLU A 46 10.29 -3.49 1.07
C GLU A 46 9.51 -4.58 1.82
N ARG A 47 9.42 -4.48 3.15
CA ARG A 47 8.64 -5.40 3.99
C ARG A 47 7.16 -5.34 3.65
N PHE A 48 6.60 -4.14 3.48
CA PHE A 48 5.21 -3.94 3.07
C PHE A 48 4.89 -4.63 1.73
N LEU A 49 5.77 -4.49 0.73
CA LEU A 49 5.63 -5.20 -0.54
C LEU A 49 5.81 -6.72 -0.41
N LYS A 50 6.69 -7.17 0.49
CA LYS A 50 6.86 -8.60 0.79
C LYS A 50 5.61 -9.21 1.42
N GLU A 51 4.90 -8.48 2.28
CA GLU A 51 3.60 -8.89 2.82
C GLU A 51 2.59 -9.05 1.68
N ALA A 52 2.49 -8.08 0.76
CA ALA A 52 1.63 -8.15 -0.41
C ALA A 52 1.89 -9.42 -1.24
N ARG A 53 3.16 -9.68 -1.57
CA ARG A 53 3.61 -10.88 -2.29
C ARG A 53 3.27 -12.17 -1.55
N THR A 54 3.35 -12.14 -0.22
CA THR A 54 3.02 -13.30 0.61
C THR A 54 1.53 -13.56 0.60
N MET A 55 0.70 -12.54 0.82
CA MET A 55 -0.76 -12.65 0.77
C MET A 55 -1.25 -13.11 -0.62
N ALA A 56 -0.66 -12.61 -1.71
CA ALA A 56 -1.01 -13.01 -3.07
C ALA A 56 -0.88 -14.54 -3.31
N LYS A 57 0.10 -15.20 -2.67
CA LYS A 57 0.29 -16.67 -2.74
C LYS A 57 -0.85 -17.45 -2.08
N PHE A 58 -1.56 -16.84 -1.13
CA PHE A 58 -2.67 -17.45 -0.40
C PHE A 58 -4.04 -16.99 -0.87
N SER A 59 -4.14 -16.39 -2.06
CA SER A 59 -5.39 -15.87 -2.66
C SER A 59 -6.53 -16.90 -2.81
N LYS A 60 -6.24 -18.19 -2.67
CA LYS A 60 -7.24 -19.28 -2.68
C LYS A 60 -7.87 -19.57 -1.32
N ASN A 61 -7.34 -19.00 -0.23
CA ASN A 61 -7.87 -19.21 1.12
C ASN A 61 -8.93 -18.15 1.42
N GLU A 62 -10.16 -18.59 1.68
CA GLU A 62 -11.31 -17.70 1.95
C GLU A 62 -11.13 -16.83 3.21
N GLY A 63 -10.25 -17.22 4.15
CA GLY A 63 -9.92 -16.42 5.33
C GLY A 63 -8.86 -15.34 5.10
N ILE A 64 -8.29 -15.24 3.90
CA ILE A 64 -7.22 -14.29 3.56
C ILE A 64 -7.69 -13.36 2.46
N VAL A 65 -7.56 -12.06 2.70
CA VAL A 65 -7.89 -11.02 1.71
C VAL A 65 -7.10 -11.21 0.43
N LYS A 66 -7.79 -11.17 -0.71
CA LYS A 66 -7.17 -11.27 -2.03
C LYS A 66 -6.47 -9.98 -2.40
N VAL A 67 -5.15 -10.08 -2.54
CA VAL A 67 -4.35 -9.05 -3.21
C VAL A 67 -4.57 -9.15 -4.71
N LEU A 68 -4.92 -8.03 -5.32
CA LEU A 68 -5.20 -7.87 -6.74
C LEU A 68 -3.98 -7.34 -7.49
N ASP A 69 -3.28 -6.38 -6.88
CA ASP A 69 -2.06 -5.77 -7.42
C ASP A 69 -1.23 -5.12 -6.29
N PHE A 70 0.02 -4.82 -6.57
CA PHE A 70 0.88 -3.99 -5.72
C PHE A 70 1.92 -3.26 -6.55
N PHE A 71 2.18 -2.00 -6.25
CA PHE A 71 3.08 -1.16 -7.03
C PHE A 71 3.72 -0.06 -6.19
N GLU A 72 4.77 0.56 -6.76
CA GLU A 72 5.45 1.71 -6.17
C GLU A 72 5.25 2.93 -7.07
N ILE A 73 4.79 4.03 -6.48
CA ILE A 73 4.66 5.34 -7.12
C ILE A 73 4.72 6.40 -6.01
N ASN A 74 5.00 7.67 -6.35
CA ASN A 74 4.99 8.77 -5.38
C ASN A 74 5.94 8.54 -4.19
N ASN A 75 7.06 7.85 -4.43
CA ASN A 75 8.02 7.44 -3.41
C ASN A 75 7.42 6.60 -2.26
N THR A 76 6.31 5.92 -2.49
CA THR A 76 5.71 4.96 -1.55
C THR A 76 5.21 3.71 -2.27
N ALA A 77 4.63 2.78 -1.53
CA ALA A 77 4.08 1.52 -2.02
C ALA A 77 2.58 1.41 -1.75
N TYR A 78 1.88 0.75 -2.66
CA TYR A 78 0.45 0.53 -2.62
C TYR A 78 0.14 -0.96 -2.78
N ILE A 79 -0.91 -1.41 -2.09
CA ILE A 79 -1.50 -2.74 -2.27
C ILE A 79 -2.96 -2.53 -2.64
N VAL A 80 -3.35 -3.06 -3.80
CA VAL A 80 -4.73 -3.14 -4.23
C VAL A 80 -5.28 -4.49 -3.81
N MET A 81 -6.39 -4.49 -3.08
CA MET A 81 -6.99 -5.71 -2.55
C MET A 81 -8.51 -5.69 -2.72
N GLU A 82 -9.13 -6.87 -2.62
CA GLU A 82 -10.59 -6.95 -2.62
C GLU A 82 -11.18 -6.09 -1.50
N TYR A 83 -12.28 -5.41 -1.80
CA TYR A 83 -13.03 -4.67 -0.79
C TYR A 83 -13.97 -5.64 -0.07
N LEU A 84 -13.77 -5.80 1.24
CA LEU A 84 -14.66 -6.59 2.09
C LEU A 84 -15.72 -5.66 2.69
N GLU A 85 -16.99 -5.92 2.39
CA GLU A 85 -18.10 -5.24 3.04
C GLU A 85 -18.24 -5.77 4.47
N GLY A 86 -17.95 -4.93 5.45
CA GLY A 86 -18.14 -5.25 6.86
C GLY A 86 -19.61 -5.22 7.26
N ILE A 87 -19.93 -5.87 8.37
CA ILE A 87 -21.21 -5.73 9.07
C ILE A 87 -20.96 -4.74 10.21
N THR A 88 -21.73 -3.65 10.28
CA THR A 88 -21.63 -2.64 11.34
C THR A 88 -22.51 -3.04 12.53
#